data_AF-A0AA43C281-F1
#
_entry.id   AF-A0AA43C281-F1
#
_cell.length_a   1.000
_cell.length_b   1.000
_cell.length_c   1.000
_cell.angle_alpha   90.00
_cell.angle_beta   90.00
_cell.angle_gamma   90.00
#
_symmetry.space_group_name_H-M   'P 1'
#
loop_
_entity.id
_entity.type
_entity.pdbx_description
1 polymer ?
#
loop_
_entity_poly.entity_id
_entity_poly.type
_entity_poly.pdbx_seq_one_letter_code
_entity_poly.pdbx_strand_id
1 'polypeptide(L)' 'MTITIDDALVGAAQKVLGAASKAETIRLALHEVLRRERLSRALEHQGGVELELDQAALAALRAEP' A
#
# COMPACT_ATOMS: atom_id res chain seq x y z
N MET A 1 15.51 14.38 -14.74
CA MET A 1 14.32 13.85 -15.43
C MET A 1 13.23 14.90 -15.32
N THR A 2 12.66 15.32 -16.44
CA THR A 2 11.69 16.42 -16.49
C THR A 2 10.34 15.86 -16.91
N ILE A 3 9.30 16.10 -16.12
CA ILE A 3 7.94 15.64 -16.38
C ILE A 3 7.04 16.87 -16.37
N THR A 4 6.19 17.00 -17.37
CA THR A 4 5.19 18.08 -17.43
C THR A 4 3.92 17.59 -16.77
N ILE A 5 3.45 18.30 -15.74
CA ILE A 5 2.22 18.02 -15.00
C ILE A 5 1.42 19.31 -14.98
N ASP A 6 0.09 19.20 -15.06
CA ASP A 6 -0.81 20.35 -14.93
C ASP A 6 -0.60 21.05 -13.58
N ASP A 7 -0.28 22.33 -13.63
CA ASP A 7 -0.04 23.17 -12.45
C ASP A 7 -1.29 23.34 -11.59
N ALA A 8 -2.48 23.31 -12.19
CA ALA A 8 -3.74 23.38 -11.43
C ALA A 8 -3.92 22.11 -10.59
N LEU A 9 -3.59 20.94 -11.15
CA LEU A 9 -3.64 19.65 -10.46
C LEU A 9 -2.64 19.62 -9.29
N VAL A 10 -1.41 20.06 -9.53
CA VAL A 10 -0.37 20.12 -8.46
C VAL A 10 -0.79 21.11 -7.37
N GLY A 11 -1.37 22.25 -7.73
CA GLY A 11 -1.88 23.22 -6.77
C GLY A 11 -3.02 22.68 -5.91
N ALA A 12 -3.95 21.94 -6.51
CA ALA A 12 -5.03 21.27 -5.77
C ALA A 12 -4.48 20.21 -4.80
N ALA A 13 -3.58 19.35 -5.28
CA ALA A 13 -2.92 18.34 -4.46
C ALA A 13 -2.11 18.97 -3.31
N GLN A 14 -1.42 20.09 -3.55
CA GLN A 14 -0.63 20.78 -2.55
C GLN A 14 -1.49 21.25 -1.38
N LYS A 15 -2.68 21.82 -1.67
CA LYS A 15 -3.64 22.24 -0.64
C LYS A 15 -4.16 21.06 0.18
N VAL A 16 -4.50 19.95 -0.48
CA VAL A 16 -5.01 18.75 0.18
C VAL A 16 -3.96 18.09 1.07
N LEU A 17 -2.70 18.03 0.60
CA LEU A 17 -1.61 17.35 1.29
C LEU A 17 -0.84 18.24 2.27
N GLY A 18 -1.08 19.56 2.26
CA GLY A 18 -0.36 20.51 3.11
C GLY A 18 1.13 20.63 2.80
N ALA A 19 1.53 20.39 1.54
CA ALA A 19 2.94 20.34 1.15
C ALA A 19 3.54 21.74 0.92
N ALA A 20 4.83 21.90 1.23
CA ALA A 20 5.53 23.18 1.11
C ALA A 20 6.00 23.48 -0.33
N SER A 21 6.11 22.46 -1.19
CA SER A 21 6.61 22.62 -2.57
C SER A 21 5.95 21.65 -3.55
N LYS A 22 5.98 21.99 -4.86
CA LYS A 22 5.50 21.10 -5.93
C LYS A 22 6.18 19.72 -5.90
N ALA A 23 7.49 19.69 -5.65
CA ALA A 23 8.25 18.44 -5.57
C ALA A 23 7.80 17.58 -4.38
N GLU A 24 7.57 18.21 -3.23
CA GLU A 24 7.03 17.52 -2.05
C GLU A 24 5.60 17.02 -2.29
N THR A 25 4.73 17.82 -2.92
CA THR A 25 3.38 17.42 -3.31
C THR A 25 3.41 16.15 -4.14
N ILE A 26 4.27 16.10 -5.17
CA ILE A 26 4.39 14.94 -6.06
C ILE A 26 4.89 13.72 -5.26
N ARG A 27 5.91 13.91 -4.42
CA ARG A 27 6.44 12.83 -3.57
C ARG A 27 5.36 12.25 -2.66
N LEU A 28 4.62 13.11 -1.95
CA LEU A 28 3.54 12.70 -1.05
C LEU A 28 2.40 12.02 -1.80
N ALA A 29 2.02 12.54 -2.97
CA ALA A 29 0.99 11.93 -3.82
C ALA A 29 1.37 10.50 -4.26
N LEU A 30 2.62 10.30 -4.69
CA LEU A 30 3.13 8.97 -5.05
C LEU A 30 3.14 8.01 -3.84
N HIS A 31 3.58 8.48 -2.67
CA HIS A 31 3.52 7.69 -1.45
C HIS A 31 2.09 7.30 -1.07
N GLU A 32 1.13 8.20 -1.23
CA GLU A 32 -0.27 7.91 -0.94
C GLU A 32 -0.86 6.85 -1.88
N VAL A 33 -0.51 6.88 -3.17
CA VAL A 33 -0.91 5.83 -4.13
C VAL A 33 -0.38 4.47 -3.67
N LEU A 34 0.90 4.39 -3.30
CA LEU A 34 1.49 3.16 -2.78
C LEU A 34 0.87 2.73 -1.44
N ARG A 35 0.52 3.67 -0.56
CA ARG A 35 -0.15 3.38 0.71
C ARG A 35 -1.52 2.75 0.48
N ARG A 36 -2.30 3.28 -0.47
CA ARG A 36 -3.63 2.75 -0.83
C ARG A 36 -3.55 1.36 -1.42
N GLU A 37 -2.55 1.12 -2.26
CA GLU A 37 -2.31 -0.19 -2.85
C GLU A 37 -1.97 -1.24 -1.78
N ARG A 38 -1.05 -0.91 -0.86
CA ARG A 38 -0.72 -1.77 0.29
C ARG A 38 -1.93 -2.02 1.19
N LEU A 39 -2.74 -0.99 1.42
CA LEU A 39 -3.97 -1.12 2.18
C LEU A 39 -4.96 -2.05 1.48
N SER A 40 -5.15 -1.91 0.16
CA SER A 40 -6.02 -2.81 -0.62
C SER A 40 -5.59 -4.26 -0.47
N ARG A 41 -4.30 -4.56 -0.66
CA ARG A 41 -3.76 -5.92 -0.46
C ARG A 41 -3.98 -6.40 0.96
N ALA A 42 -3.70 -5.56 1.97
CA ALA A 42 -3.92 -5.93 3.36
C ALA A 42 -5.39 -6.25 3.64
N LEU A 43 -6.33 -5.50 3.06
CA LEU A 43 -7.77 -5.73 3.17
C LEU A 43 -8.21 -6.99 2.42
N GLU A 44 -7.63 -7.29 1.25
CA GLU A 44 -7.84 -8.55 0.54
C GLU A 44 -7.45 -9.76 1.40
N HIS A 45 -6.39 -9.64 2.19
CA HIS A 45 -5.97 -10.65 3.17
C HIS A 45 -6.74 -10.57 4.50
N GLN A 46 -7.44 -9.47 4.79
CA GLN A 46 -8.21 -9.27 6.02
C GLN A 46 -9.55 -10.03 5.95
N GLY A 47 -9.47 -11.35 6.01
CA GLY A 47 -10.59 -12.28 5.87
C GLY A 47 -10.15 -13.68 5.45
N GLY A 48 -8.98 -13.77 4.80
CA GLY A 48 -8.29 -15.03 4.51
C GLY A 48 -7.15 -15.25 5.49
N VAL A 49 -7.43 -15.81 6.66
CA VAL A 49 -6.41 -16.61 7.33
C VAL A 49 -6.38 -17.93 6.57
N GLU A 50 -5.54 -18.00 5.54
CA GLU A 50 -5.23 -19.26 4.88
C GLU A 50 -4.38 -20.07 5.86
N LEU A 51 -5.05 -20.82 6.73
CA LEU A 51 -4.39 -21.90 7.46
C LEU A 51 -4.09 -22.97 6.41
N GLU A 52 -2.93 -22.88 5.77
CA GLU A 52 -2.30 -24.02 5.07
C GLU A 52 -1.87 -25.11 6.08
N LEU A 53 -2.71 -25.40 7.07
CA LEU A 53 -2.65 -26.58 7.89
C LEU A 53 -3.67 -27.56 7.32
N ASP A 54 -3.29 -28.23 6.25
CA ASP A 54 -4.00 -29.44 5.85
C ASP A 54 -3.76 -30.56 6.89
N GLN A 55 -4.51 -31.65 6.80
CA GLN A 55 -4.35 -32.76 7.75
C GLN A 55 -2.94 -33.36 7.72
N ALA A 56 -2.22 -33.25 6.60
CA ALA A 56 -0.86 -33.76 6.48
C ALA A 56 0.13 -32.90 7.29
N ALA A 57 0.03 -31.58 7.19
CA ALA A 57 0.82 -30.63 7.98
C ALA A 57 0.50 -30.75 9.49
N LEU A 58 -0.77 -30.95 9.85
CA LEU A 58 -1.17 -31.17 11.25
C LEU A 58 -0.64 -32.50 11.81
N ALA A 59 -0.59 -33.55 10.98
CA ALA A 59 -0.02 -34.84 11.36
C ALA A 59 1.50 -34.77 11.56
N ALA A 60 2.20 -34.00 10.72
CA ALA A 60 3.65 -33.79 10.83
C ALA A 60 4.02 -33.05 12.13
N LEU A 61 3.32 -31.96 12.47
CA LEU A 61 3.52 -31.21 13.70
C LEU A 61 3.24 -32.02 14.98
N ARG A 62 2.31 -32.98 14.92
CA ARG A 62 2.03 -33.90 16.05
C ARG A 62 3.07 -35.01 16.21
N ALA A 63 3.86 -35.24 15.16
CA ALA A 63 4.92 -36.25 15.14
C ALA A 63 6.29 -35.68 15.51
N GLU A 64 6.45 -34.35 15.61
CA GLU A 64 7.62 -33.72 16.20
C GLU A 64 7.59 -33.88 17.75
N PRO A 65 8.65 -34.42 18.36
CA PRO A 65 8.72 -34.73 19.80
C PRO A 65 8.94 -33.51 20.71
#